data_AF-W6A728-F1
#
_entry.id   AF-W6A728-F1
#
_cell.length_a   1.000
_cell.length_b   1.000
_cell.length_c   1.000
_cell.angle_alpha   90.00
_cell.angle_beta   90.00
_cell.angle_gamma   90.00
#
_symmetry.space_group_name_H-M   'P 1'
#
loop_
_entity.id
_entity.type
_entity.pdbx_description
1 polymer ?
#
loop_
_entity_poly.entity_id
_entity_poly.type
_entity_poly.pdbx_seq_one_letter_code
_entity_poly.pdbx_strand_id
1 'polypeptide(L)'
;MKKLLTLFGALSLTSVSASTVVACGDPDDNGGGTTNPPSTEKYNLDDLFDNNIIPSLEVNWENTEGRKYMNAQTLFLQSVTKILEQNYEKNGSEKAKMFSDIGVGEDAWGNSLRNLTYFYKDNPQEDFTKIINDSLEMYNPDNSGTEPNIETQIVQNYEFKMDFNYVSLLEANKVSNSENATKLISKVNEGKISITIETLNITWYDFS
;
A
#
# COMPACT_ATOMS: atom_id res chain seq x y z
N MET A 1 38.66 -42.79 6.54
CA MET A 1 37.34 -42.11 6.50
C MET A 1 37.01 -41.82 5.04
N LYS A 2 36.09 -42.61 4.48
CA LYS A 2 34.78 -42.19 3.97
C LYS A 2 34.82 -41.28 2.71
N LYS A 3 34.51 -41.95 1.60
CA LYS A 3 33.65 -41.56 0.46
C LYS A 3 34.28 -40.76 -0.70
N LEU A 4 34.58 -41.57 -1.70
CA LEU A 4 34.62 -41.34 -3.15
C LEU A 4 33.24 -40.89 -3.70
N LEU A 5 33.28 -40.34 -4.92
CA LEU A 5 32.23 -40.05 -5.90
C LEU A 5 31.58 -38.66 -5.86
N THR A 6 31.24 -38.01 -6.97
CA THR A 6 31.59 -38.09 -8.41
C THR A 6 30.99 -36.82 -9.01
N LEU A 7 31.76 -36.13 -9.83
CA LEU A 7 31.30 -35.06 -10.69
C LEU A 7 30.47 -35.68 -11.84
N PHE A 8 29.16 -35.45 -11.87
CA PHE A 8 28.33 -35.67 -13.05
C PHE A 8 27.66 -34.36 -13.44
N GLY A 9 27.92 -33.94 -14.67
CA GLY A 9 27.29 -32.79 -15.28
C GLY A 9 25.90 -33.09 -15.84
N ALA A 10 25.36 -32.04 -16.43
CA ALA A 10 24.14 -31.96 -17.25
C ALA A 10 22.84 -32.07 -16.42
N LEU A 11 21.76 -31.35 -16.71
CA LEU A 11 21.24 -30.83 -17.98
C LEU A 11 20.47 -29.53 -17.70
N SER A 12 20.49 -28.63 -18.68
CA SER A 12 19.46 -27.61 -18.86
C SER A 12 18.08 -28.25 -18.88
N LEU A 13 17.25 -27.95 -17.88
CA LEU A 13 15.81 -28.18 -17.96
C LEU A 13 15.12 -26.91 -18.43
N THR A 14 14.95 -26.81 -19.75
CA THR A 14 13.77 -26.16 -20.32
C THR A 14 12.57 -27.02 -19.93
N SER A 15 11.82 -26.62 -18.91
CA SER A 15 10.51 -27.21 -18.64
C SER A 15 9.52 -26.66 -19.67
N VAL A 16 9.33 -27.41 -20.77
CA VAL A 16 8.06 -27.41 -21.49
C VAL A 16 7.11 -28.26 -20.66
N SER A 17 6.34 -27.65 -19.77
CA SER A 17 5.17 -28.33 -19.21
C SER A 17 4.02 -28.14 -20.18
N ALA A 18 3.86 -29.13 -21.07
CA ALA A 18 2.58 -29.42 -21.67
C ALA A 18 1.62 -29.85 -20.55
N SER A 19 0.64 -29.01 -20.23
CA SER A 19 -0.55 -29.45 -19.52
C SER A 19 -1.47 -30.10 -20.55
N THR A 20 -1.51 -31.44 -20.54
CA THR A 20 -2.63 -32.19 -21.08
C THR A 20 -3.91 -31.73 -20.39
N VAL A 21 -4.75 -31.00 -21.12
CA VAL A 21 -6.15 -30.79 -20.73
C VAL A 21 -6.86 -32.11 -21.00
N VAL A 22 -6.97 -32.96 -19.98
CA VAL A 22 -7.96 -34.05 -20.00
C VAL A 22 -9.29 -33.40 -19.69
N ALA A 23 -9.98 -32.95 -20.74
CA ALA A 23 -11.40 -32.69 -20.67
C ALA A 23 -12.10 -34.06 -20.56
N CYS A 24 -12.33 -34.53 -19.33
CA CYS A 24 -13.49 -35.38 -19.08
C CYS A 24 -14.71 -34.46 -19.06
N GLY A 25 -15.15 -34.05 -20.26
CA GLY A 25 -16.45 -33.44 -20.46
C GLY A 25 -17.42 -34.55 -20.87
N ASP A 26 -18.48 -34.74 -20.08
CA ASP A 26 -19.63 -35.51 -20.49
C ASP A 26 -20.19 -34.95 -21.81
N PRO A 27 -20.75 -35.79 -22.70
CA PRO A 27 -21.16 -35.35 -24.05
C PRO A 27 -22.31 -34.33 -24.08
N ASP A 28 -22.91 -33.97 -22.93
CA ASP A 28 -24.21 -33.30 -22.86
C ASP A 28 -24.24 -31.97 -22.08
N ASP A 29 -23.12 -31.38 -21.66
CA ASP A 29 -23.16 -30.11 -20.91
C ASP A 29 -22.97 -28.86 -21.81
N ASN A 30 -24.10 -28.34 -22.32
CA ASN A 30 -24.23 -27.08 -23.06
C ASN A 30 -24.13 -25.85 -22.15
N GLY A 31 -23.08 -25.75 -21.33
CA GLY A 31 -22.86 -24.67 -20.36
C GLY A 31 -21.66 -23.80 -20.70
N GLY A 32 -21.70 -23.11 -21.85
CA GLY A 32 -20.67 -22.16 -22.27
C GLY A 32 -20.62 -20.90 -21.37
N GLY A 33 -20.10 -21.05 -20.16
CA GLY A 33 -19.54 -19.96 -19.38
C GLY A 33 -18.03 -20.03 -19.52
N THR A 34 -17.41 -19.07 -20.19
CA THR A 34 -15.97 -18.84 -20.08
C THR A 34 -15.68 -18.36 -18.66
N THR A 35 -15.63 -19.28 -17.71
CA THR A 35 -14.93 -19.05 -16.46
C THR A 35 -13.46 -19.08 -16.82
N ASN A 36 -12.91 -17.90 -17.14
CA ASN A 36 -11.47 -17.73 -17.07
C ASN A 36 -11.04 -18.35 -15.74
N PRO A 37 -10.09 -19.31 -15.74
CA PRO A 37 -9.57 -19.81 -14.47
C PRO A 37 -9.16 -18.60 -13.64
N PRO A 38 -9.51 -18.54 -12.34
CA PRO A 38 -9.15 -17.40 -11.52
C PRO A 38 -7.66 -17.16 -11.68
N SER A 39 -7.30 -15.99 -12.24
CA SER A 39 -5.91 -15.65 -12.50
C SER A 39 -5.10 -15.89 -11.23
N THR A 40 -4.12 -16.79 -11.33
CA THR A 40 -3.11 -17.04 -10.30
C THR A 40 -2.05 -15.95 -10.28
N GLU A 41 -2.13 -15.00 -11.21
CA GLU A 41 -1.17 -13.92 -11.37
C GLU A 41 -1.47 -12.83 -10.34
N LYS A 42 -0.43 -12.45 -9.59
CA LYS A 42 -0.47 -11.30 -8.69
C LYS A 42 -0.07 -10.05 -9.46
N TYR A 43 -0.71 -8.94 -9.14
CA TYR A 43 -0.32 -7.62 -9.64
C TYR A 43 0.89 -7.11 -8.87
N ASN A 44 1.86 -6.48 -9.55
CA ASN A 44 2.88 -5.72 -8.85
C ASN A 44 2.27 -4.44 -8.26
N LEU A 45 2.82 -3.96 -7.15
CA LEU A 45 2.26 -2.81 -6.46
C LEU A 45 2.35 -1.55 -7.33
N ASP A 46 3.45 -1.33 -8.05
CA ASP A 46 3.64 -0.24 -9.00
C ASP A 46 2.66 -0.31 -10.18
N ASP A 47 2.34 -1.52 -10.64
CA ASP A 47 1.32 -1.74 -11.67
C ASP A 47 -0.10 -1.39 -11.19
N LEU A 48 -0.36 -1.17 -9.90
CA LEU A 48 -1.70 -0.76 -9.44
C LEU A 48 -1.94 0.74 -9.54
N PHE A 49 -0.90 1.56 -9.71
CA PHE A 49 -1.02 3.00 -9.64
C PHE A 49 -0.39 3.68 -10.87
N ASP A 50 -1.24 4.25 -11.73
CA ASP A 50 -0.80 5.00 -12.93
C ASP A 50 -0.19 6.35 -12.56
N ASN A 51 -0.68 6.93 -11.48
CA ASN A 51 -0.23 8.19 -10.95
C ASN A 51 0.01 8.02 -9.46
N ASN A 52 1.24 8.33 -9.06
CA ASN A 52 1.66 8.38 -7.65
C ASN A 52 1.88 9.83 -7.19
N ILE A 53 1.37 10.79 -7.95
CA ILE A 53 1.50 12.22 -7.72
C ILE A 53 0.18 12.77 -7.22
N ILE A 54 0.20 13.32 -6.01
CA ILE A 54 -0.90 14.08 -5.41
C ILE A 54 -0.61 15.56 -5.65
N PRO A 55 -1.41 16.28 -6.45
CA PRO A 55 -1.12 17.68 -6.77
C PRO A 55 -1.15 18.60 -5.54
N SER A 56 -2.10 18.36 -4.64
CA SER A 56 -2.19 19.07 -3.37
C SER A 56 -2.77 18.17 -2.30
N LEU A 57 -2.19 18.22 -1.10
CA LEU A 57 -2.73 17.59 0.10
C LEU A 57 -2.78 18.60 1.24
N GLU A 58 -3.91 18.65 1.94
CA GLU A 58 -4.11 19.53 3.10
C GLU A 58 -4.21 18.67 4.36
N VAL A 59 -3.31 18.89 5.32
CA VAL A 59 -3.28 18.17 6.60
C VAL A 59 -3.38 19.15 7.76
N ASN A 60 -4.12 18.75 8.78
CA ASN A 60 -4.26 19.49 10.04
C ASN A 60 -3.43 18.78 11.11
N TRP A 61 -2.44 19.49 11.66
CA TRP A 61 -1.51 18.94 12.64
C TRP A 61 -1.64 19.64 13.97
N GLU A 62 -1.47 18.87 15.04
CA GLU A 62 -1.48 19.41 16.39
C GLU A 62 -0.06 19.65 16.87
N ASN A 63 0.16 20.84 17.44
CA ASN A 63 1.46 21.27 17.96
C ASN A 63 1.64 20.91 19.43
N THR A 64 1.59 19.62 19.77
CA THR A 64 1.82 19.17 21.15
C THR A 64 2.74 17.96 21.22
N GLU A 65 3.55 17.89 22.28
CA GLU A 65 4.44 16.77 22.54
C GLU A 65 3.62 15.46 22.65
N GLY A 66 4.03 14.42 21.92
CA GLY A 66 3.32 13.14 21.86
C GLY A 66 2.36 12.97 20.68
N ARG A 67 2.07 14.02 19.90
CA ARG A 67 1.22 13.92 18.69
C ARG A 67 1.97 13.76 17.36
N LYS A 68 3.29 13.66 17.39
CA LYS A 68 4.15 13.40 16.21
C LYS A 68 3.70 12.15 15.44
N TYR A 69 3.41 11.07 16.18
CA TYR A 69 2.84 9.86 15.60
C TYR A 69 1.47 10.11 14.95
N MET A 70 0.62 10.93 15.57
CA MET A 70 -0.71 11.27 15.03
C MET A 70 -0.60 12.09 13.73
N ASN A 71 0.34 13.03 13.67
CA ASN A 71 0.62 13.84 12.49
C ASN A 71 1.15 12.94 11.35
N ALA A 72 2.10 12.05 11.65
CA ALA A 72 2.62 11.07 10.70
C ALA A 72 1.54 10.08 10.22
N GLN A 73 0.71 9.58 11.14
CA GLN A 73 -0.43 8.73 10.81
C GLN A 73 -1.41 9.48 9.89
N THR A 74 -1.75 10.72 10.21
CA THR A 74 -2.65 11.56 9.39
C THR A 74 -2.09 11.71 7.98
N LEU A 75 -0.83 12.10 7.84
CA LEU A 75 -0.18 12.28 6.54
C LEU A 75 -0.14 10.96 5.75
N PHE A 76 0.25 9.87 6.38
CA PHE A 76 0.26 8.55 5.75
C PHE A 76 -1.13 8.15 5.25
N LEU A 77 -2.14 8.21 6.12
CA LEU A 77 -3.50 7.77 5.78
C LEU A 77 -4.11 8.61 4.67
N GLN A 78 -4.03 9.94 4.78
CA GLN A 78 -4.62 10.79 3.76
C GLN A 78 -3.91 10.66 2.41
N SER A 79 -2.58 10.55 2.40
CA SER A 79 -1.84 10.36 1.15
C SER A 79 -2.19 9.05 0.47
N VAL A 80 -2.24 7.96 1.25
CA VAL A 80 -2.62 6.65 0.75
C VAL A 80 -4.05 6.68 0.24
N THR A 81 -5.03 7.11 1.05
CA THR A 81 -6.42 7.24 0.62
C THR A 81 -6.54 8.06 -0.66
N LYS A 82 -5.84 9.20 -0.76
CA LYS A 82 -5.90 10.05 -1.95
C LYS A 82 -5.37 9.36 -3.20
N ILE A 83 -4.28 8.62 -3.07
CA ILE A 83 -3.74 7.86 -4.20
C ILE A 83 -4.64 6.66 -4.56
N LEU A 84 -5.35 6.07 -3.59
CA LEU A 84 -6.36 5.06 -3.86
C LEU A 84 -7.52 5.66 -4.67
N GLU A 85 -8.15 6.71 -4.16
CA GLU A 85 -9.26 7.42 -4.81
C GLU A 85 -8.92 7.72 -6.28
N GLN A 86 -7.77 8.36 -6.53
CA GLN A 86 -7.33 8.73 -7.89
C GLN A 86 -7.19 7.54 -8.85
N ASN A 87 -6.87 6.36 -8.34
CA ASN A 87 -6.67 5.15 -9.14
C ASN A 87 -7.94 4.26 -9.18
N TYR A 88 -8.87 4.38 -8.23
CA TYR A 88 -10.18 3.70 -8.22
C TYR A 88 -11.26 4.45 -9.04
N GLU A 89 -11.31 5.78 -8.99
CA GLU A 89 -12.42 6.59 -9.53
C GLU A 89 -12.52 6.58 -11.07
N LYS A 90 -11.50 6.09 -11.79
CA LYS A 90 -11.53 5.95 -13.25
C LYS A 90 -12.30 4.70 -13.67
N ASN A 91 -13.62 4.71 -13.45
CA ASN A 91 -14.55 3.67 -13.90
C ASN A 91 -14.39 3.40 -15.40
N GLY A 92 -13.78 2.25 -15.74
CA GLY A 92 -13.51 1.81 -17.12
C GLY A 92 -12.03 1.74 -17.52
N SER A 93 -11.12 2.28 -16.70
CA SER A 93 -9.67 2.13 -16.90
C SER A 93 -9.20 0.70 -16.65
N GLU A 94 -8.01 0.36 -17.18
CA GLU A 94 -7.35 -0.92 -16.90
C GLU A 94 -7.06 -1.11 -15.40
N LYS A 95 -6.73 -0.02 -14.67
CA LYS A 95 -6.49 -0.08 -13.23
C LYS A 95 -7.74 -0.30 -12.41
N ALA A 96 -8.85 0.34 -12.75
CA ALA A 96 -10.13 0.03 -12.10
C ALA A 96 -10.51 -1.45 -12.26
N LYS A 97 -10.15 -2.08 -13.40
CA LYS A 97 -10.28 -3.53 -13.57
C LYS A 97 -9.30 -4.32 -12.69
N MET A 98 -8.03 -3.91 -12.61
CA MET A 98 -7.06 -4.54 -11.69
C MET A 98 -7.53 -4.49 -10.23
N PHE A 99 -8.04 -3.34 -9.77
CA PHE A 99 -8.63 -3.20 -8.44
C PHE A 99 -9.89 -4.06 -8.25
N SER A 100 -10.75 -4.12 -9.27
CA SER A 100 -11.89 -5.03 -9.28
C SER A 100 -11.47 -6.50 -9.20
N ASP A 101 -10.41 -6.90 -9.90
CA ASP A 101 -9.90 -8.27 -9.96
C ASP A 101 -9.24 -8.71 -8.63
N ILE A 102 -8.70 -7.76 -7.86
CA ILE A 102 -8.24 -8.00 -6.48
C ILE A 102 -9.42 -8.40 -5.59
N GLY A 103 -10.63 -7.92 -5.88
CA GLY A 103 -11.84 -8.26 -5.14
C GLY A 103 -11.92 -7.63 -3.75
N VAL A 104 -11.20 -6.52 -3.54
CA VAL A 104 -11.21 -5.72 -2.31
C VAL A 104 -11.62 -4.30 -2.68
N GLY A 105 -12.77 -3.86 -2.16
CA GLY A 105 -13.27 -2.51 -2.37
C GLY A 105 -12.37 -1.46 -1.72
N GLU A 106 -12.48 -0.22 -2.19
CA GLU A 106 -11.68 0.93 -1.71
C GLU A 106 -11.72 1.07 -0.18
N ASP A 107 -12.91 1.00 0.43
CA ASP A 107 -13.08 1.06 1.89
C ASP A 107 -12.29 -0.01 2.62
N ALA A 108 -12.25 -1.23 2.09
CA ALA A 108 -11.54 -2.35 2.68
C ALA A 108 -10.02 -2.20 2.51
N TRP A 109 -9.57 -1.59 1.42
CA TRP A 109 -8.19 -1.19 1.22
C TRP A 109 -7.76 -0.11 2.23
N GLY A 110 -8.56 0.96 2.33
CA GLY A 110 -8.35 2.04 3.29
C GLY A 110 -8.33 1.55 4.74
N ASN A 111 -9.26 0.66 5.12
CA ASN A 111 -9.30 0.05 6.45
C ASN A 111 -8.06 -0.80 6.74
N SER A 112 -7.57 -1.56 5.75
CA SER A 112 -6.39 -2.41 5.91
C SER A 112 -5.12 -1.59 6.12
N LEU A 113 -4.99 -0.49 5.38
CA LEU A 113 -3.88 0.45 5.47
C LEU A 113 -3.97 1.33 6.74
N ARG A 114 -5.19 1.63 7.19
CA ARG A 114 -5.43 2.25 8.50
C ARG A 114 -4.88 1.41 9.64
N ASN A 115 -5.24 0.13 9.68
CA ASN A 115 -4.72 -0.81 10.67
C ASN A 115 -3.18 -0.90 10.62
N LEU A 116 -2.59 -0.86 9.43
CA LEU A 116 -1.14 -0.90 9.23
C LEU A 116 -0.42 0.25 9.94
N THR A 117 -0.97 1.47 9.90
CA THR A 117 -0.38 2.60 10.64
C THR A 117 -0.33 2.36 12.15
N TYR A 118 -1.43 1.86 12.74
CA TYR A 118 -1.49 1.53 14.16
C TYR A 118 -0.47 0.45 14.54
N PHE A 119 -0.27 -0.54 13.68
CA PHE A 119 0.75 -1.56 13.87
C PHE A 119 2.17 -0.96 13.89
N TYR A 120 2.46 0.01 13.03
CA TYR A 120 3.77 0.70 12.96
C TYR A 120 4.08 1.59 14.17
N LYS A 121 3.09 1.90 15.00
CA LYS A 121 3.33 2.55 16.30
C LYS A 121 4.24 1.71 17.19
N ASP A 122 3.94 0.41 17.26
CA ASP A 122 4.63 -0.54 18.15
C ASP A 122 5.72 -1.31 17.40
N ASN A 123 5.71 -1.29 16.06
CA ASN A 123 6.63 -2.00 15.18
C ASN A 123 7.15 -1.05 14.08
N PRO A 124 7.99 -0.07 14.43
CA PRO A 124 8.37 1.01 13.53
C PRO A 124 9.06 0.50 12.28
N GLN A 125 8.55 0.90 11.12
CA GLN A 125 9.19 0.73 9.82
C GLN A 125 9.96 1.99 9.44
N GLU A 126 11.09 1.82 8.77
CA GLU A 126 11.99 2.92 8.38
C GLU A 126 11.25 4.06 7.68
N ASP A 127 10.43 3.73 6.68
CA ASP A 127 9.69 4.73 5.90
C ASP A 127 8.64 5.48 6.75
N PHE A 128 7.96 4.81 7.69
CA PHE A 128 7.00 5.47 8.59
C PHE A 128 7.71 6.30 9.67
N THR A 129 8.84 5.80 10.21
CA THR A 129 9.69 6.57 11.12
C THR A 129 10.23 7.83 10.46
N LYS A 130 10.55 7.78 9.17
CA LYS A 130 10.93 8.96 8.40
C LYS A 130 9.81 10.01 8.42
N ILE A 131 8.55 9.62 8.17
CA ILE A 131 7.40 10.57 8.24
C ILE A 131 7.30 11.21 9.63
N ILE A 132 7.54 10.45 10.71
CA ILE A 132 7.56 10.99 12.07
C ILE A 132 8.66 12.07 12.22
N ASN A 133 9.87 11.81 11.72
CA ASN A 133 10.97 12.77 11.79
C ASN A 133 10.72 13.98 10.89
N ASP A 134 10.26 13.77 9.66
CA ASP A 134 9.92 14.84 8.73
C ASP A 134 8.84 15.76 9.32
N SER A 135 7.83 15.18 10.01
CA SER A 135 6.79 15.98 10.70
C SER A 135 7.35 16.87 11.82
N LEU A 136 8.50 16.51 12.38
CA LEU A 136 9.20 17.35 13.37
C LEU A 136 9.99 18.46 12.74
N GLU A 137 10.67 18.17 11.64
CA GLU A 137 11.49 19.17 10.94
C GLU A 137 10.63 20.21 10.23
N MET A 138 9.44 19.81 9.79
CA MET A 138 8.46 20.74 9.23
C MET A 138 7.98 21.73 10.29
N TYR A 139 7.87 21.33 11.57
CA TYR A 139 7.50 22.28 12.62
C TYR A 139 8.56 23.37 12.80
N ASN A 140 8.19 24.63 12.53
CA ASN A 140 9.06 25.78 12.76
C ASN A 140 8.61 26.59 13.99
N PRO A 141 9.25 26.43 15.16
CA PRO A 141 8.87 27.15 16.38
C PRO A 141 9.10 28.67 16.29
N ASP A 142 9.94 29.16 15.36
CA ASP A 142 10.25 30.59 15.27
C ASP A 142 9.09 31.43 14.69
N ASN A 143 8.06 30.77 14.14
CA ASN A 143 6.84 31.41 13.64
C ASN A 143 5.68 31.42 14.66
N SER A 144 5.83 30.78 15.83
CA SER A 144 4.80 30.76 16.87
C SER A 144 4.83 32.06 17.70
N GLY A 145 4.18 33.11 17.20
CA GLY A 145 3.73 34.23 18.03
C GLY A 145 2.78 33.78 19.15
N THR A 146 2.67 34.57 20.22
CA THR A 146 2.01 34.28 21.51
C THR A 146 0.46 34.19 21.52
N GLU A 147 -0.18 33.87 20.39
CA GLU A 147 -1.64 33.64 20.28
C GLU A 147 -1.88 32.25 19.66
N PRO A 148 -3.10 31.66 19.74
CA PRO A 148 -3.40 30.38 19.07
C PRO A 148 -3.24 30.55 17.55
N ASN A 149 -2.02 30.35 17.09
CA ASN A 149 -1.63 30.63 15.73
C ASN A 149 -1.97 29.43 14.88
N ILE A 150 -3.02 29.59 14.08
CA ILE A 150 -3.25 28.74 12.92
C ILE A 150 -2.20 29.13 11.89
N GLU A 151 -1.09 28.41 11.86
CA GLU A 151 -0.03 28.61 10.87
C GLU A 151 -0.19 27.59 9.74
N THR A 152 -0.26 28.08 8.51
CA THR A 152 -0.18 27.21 7.33
C THR A 152 1.24 27.22 6.78
N GLN A 153 1.89 26.07 6.82
CA GLN A 153 3.16 25.82 6.18
C GLN A 153 2.95 25.10 4.85
N ILE A 154 3.75 25.46 3.84
CA ILE A 154 3.70 24.83 2.52
C ILE A 154 5.01 24.09 2.29
N VAL A 155 4.92 22.78 2.07
CA VAL A 155 6.04 21.93 1.67
C VAL A 155 5.84 21.52 0.21
N GLN A 156 6.89 21.66 -0.60
CA GLN A 156 6.84 21.37 -2.03
C GLN A 156 7.52 20.02 -2.34
N ASN A 157 6.92 19.23 -3.22
CA ASN A 157 7.44 17.95 -3.70
C ASN A 157 7.83 16.99 -2.56
N TYR A 158 6.98 16.85 -1.57
CA TYR A 158 7.21 15.92 -0.46
C TYR A 158 7.04 14.48 -0.96
N GLU A 159 8.08 13.67 -0.78
CA GLU A 159 8.08 12.25 -1.17
C GLU A 159 8.12 11.35 0.06
N PHE A 160 7.17 10.42 0.15
CA PHE A 160 7.29 9.30 1.08
C PHE A 160 7.00 7.98 0.38
N LYS A 161 7.52 6.89 0.97
CA LYS A 161 7.36 5.55 0.46
C LYS A 161 6.39 4.77 1.34
N MET A 162 5.46 4.06 0.72
CA MET A 162 4.63 3.08 1.39
C MET A 162 5.20 1.69 1.10
N ASP A 163 5.47 0.94 2.17
CA ASP A 163 5.86 -0.46 2.09
C ASP A 163 4.62 -1.35 2.23
N PHE A 164 4.39 -2.21 1.23
CA PHE A 164 3.37 -3.24 1.23
C PHE A 164 4.01 -4.59 1.60
N ASN A 165 4.15 -4.81 2.91
CA ASN A 165 4.72 -6.03 3.48
C ASN A 165 3.62 -6.97 4.00
N TYR A 166 3.66 -8.23 3.60
CA TYR A 166 2.62 -9.22 3.92
C TYR A 166 2.52 -9.49 5.42
N VAL A 167 3.66 -9.65 6.09
CA VAL A 167 3.70 -9.96 7.53
C VAL A 167 3.07 -8.81 8.32
N SER A 168 3.50 -7.58 8.03
CA SER A 168 2.97 -6.39 8.68
C SER A 168 1.47 -6.21 8.40
N LEU A 169 1.04 -6.44 7.16
CA LEU A 169 -0.37 -6.33 6.78
C LEU A 169 -1.25 -7.38 7.48
N LEU A 170 -0.81 -8.64 7.57
CA LEU A 170 -1.56 -9.69 8.28
C LEU A 170 -1.65 -9.39 9.78
N GLU A 171 -0.53 -9.04 10.41
CA GLU A 171 -0.50 -8.76 11.86
C GLU A 171 -1.35 -7.55 12.22
N ALA A 172 -1.27 -6.47 11.42
CA ALA A 172 -2.08 -5.28 11.60
C ALA A 172 -3.58 -5.58 11.49
N ASN A 173 -3.97 -6.52 10.62
CA ASN A 173 -5.37 -6.76 10.27
C ASN A 173 -5.98 -8.01 10.93
N LYS A 174 -5.23 -8.73 11.77
CA LYS A 174 -5.63 -10.03 12.33
C LYS A 174 -6.97 -10.03 13.07
N VAL A 175 -7.37 -8.90 13.67
CA VAL A 175 -8.58 -8.80 14.50
C VAL A 175 -9.81 -8.36 13.69
N SER A 176 -9.66 -7.42 12.76
CA SER A 176 -10.82 -6.72 12.15
C SER A 176 -10.92 -6.83 10.64
N ASN A 177 -9.85 -7.18 9.92
CA ASN A 177 -9.80 -7.11 8.45
C ASN A 177 -8.98 -8.27 7.84
N SER A 178 -8.89 -9.40 8.53
CA SER A 178 -8.03 -10.52 8.14
C SER A 178 -8.39 -11.11 6.77
N GLU A 179 -9.68 -11.19 6.45
CA GLU A 179 -10.15 -11.65 5.14
C GLU A 179 -9.69 -10.71 4.01
N ASN A 180 -9.84 -9.40 4.22
CA ASN A 180 -9.42 -8.39 3.24
C ASN A 180 -7.91 -8.43 3.06
N ALA A 181 -7.13 -8.41 4.15
CA ALA A 181 -5.68 -8.54 4.07
C ALA A 181 -5.23 -9.81 3.35
N THR A 182 -5.90 -10.94 3.58
CA THR A 182 -5.62 -12.22 2.89
C THR A 182 -5.90 -12.12 1.39
N LYS A 183 -7.03 -11.52 0.99
CA LYS A 183 -7.36 -11.31 -0.42
C LYS A 183 -6.30 -10.44 -1.10
N LEU A 184 -5.89 -9.34 -0.45
CA LEU A 184 -4.84 -8.47 -0.97
C LEU A 184 -3.53 -9.20 -1.18
N ILE A 185 -3.08 -9.95 -0.18
CA ILE A 185 -1.83 -10.72 -0.26
C ILE A 185 -1.91 -11.82 -1.31
N SER A 186 -3.10 -12.38 -1.57
CA SER A 186 -3.29 -13.38 -2.62
C SER A 186 -3.20 -12.81 -4.04
N LYS A 187 -3.38 -11.49 -4.21
CA LYS A 187 -3.52 -10.82 -5.50
C LYS A 187 -2.51 -9.71 -5.78
N VAL A 188 -1.77 -9.24 -4.77
CA VAL A 188 -0.81 -8.15 -4.89
C VAL A 188 0.55 -8.61 -4.38
N ASN A 189 1.62 -8.38 -5.14
CA ASN A 189 2.99 -8.67 -4.73
C ASN A 189 3.46 -7.72 -3.62
N GLU A 190 4.36 -8.18 -2.75
CA GLU A 190 5.09 -7.26 -1.87
C GLU A 190 5.86 -6.25 -2.70
N GLY A 191 6.01 -5.05 -2.16
CA GLY A 191 6.71 -4.00 -2.88
C GLY A 191 6.65 -2.67 -2.16
N LYS A 192 7.29 -1.68 -2.78
CA LYS A 192 7.26 -0.30 -2.32
C LYS A 192 6.70 0.58 -3.41
N ILE A 193 5.87 1.54 -3.01
CA ILE A 193 5.39 2.62 -3.87
C ILE A 193 5.89 3.94 -3.31
N SER A 194 6.46 4.77 -4.18
CA SER A 194 6.80 6.14 -3.84
C SER A 194 5.64 7.05 -4.24
N ILE A 195 5.17 7.86 -3.30
CA ILE A 195 4.10 8.85 -3.49
C ILE A 195 4.73 10.23 -3.36
N THR A 196 4.50 11.07 -4.36
CA THR A 196 4.94 12.47 -4.38
C THR A 196 3.74 13.37 -4.16
N ILE A 197 3.83 14.28 -3.19
CA ILE A 197 2.86 15.34 -2.96
C ILE A 197 3.49 16.64 -3.49
N GLU A 198 2.98 17.18 -4.59
CA GLU A 198 3.56 18.39 -5.21
C GLU A 198 3.44 19.59 -4.26
N THR A 199 2.28 19.75 -3.61
CA THR A 199 2.06 20.78 -2.60
C THR A 199 1.40 20.17 -1.35
N LEU A 200 2.13 20.12 -0.24
CA LEU A 200 1.61 19.71 1.07
C LEU A 200 1.36 20.98 1.91
N ASN A 201 0.09 21.28 2.18
CA ASN A 201 -0.33 22.38 3.04
C ASN A 201 -0.60 21.83 4.44
N ILE A 202 0.19 22.29 5.41
CA ILE A 202 0.13 21.83 6.79
C ILE A 202 -0.43 22.97 7.62
N THR A 203 -1.61 22.77 8.20
CA THR A 203 -2.19 23.74 9.14
C THR A 203 -1.90 23.26 10.56
N TRP A 204 -1.10 24.03 11.29
CA TRP A 204 -0.78 23.77 12.68
C TRP A 204 -1.84 24.38 13.60
N TYR A 205 -2.32 23.58 14.55
CA TYR A 205 -3.18 24.03 15.63
C TYR A 205 -2.42 23.96 16.95
N ASP A 206 -2.25 25.12 17.58
CA ASP A 206 -1.77 25.23 18.95
C ASP A 206 -2.97 25.39 19.88
N PHE A 207 -3.13 24.43 20.80
CA PHE A 207 -4.20 24.41 21.81
C PHE A 207 -3.66 24.67 23.23
N SER A 208 -2.57 25.44 23.33
CA SER A 208 -1.94 25.86 24.60
C SER A 208 -2.93 26.29 25.69
#